data_AF-R5KUC8-F1
#
_entry.id   AF-R5KUC8-F1
#
_cell.length_a   1.000
_cell.length_b   1.000
_cell.length_c   1.000
_cell.angle_alpha   90.00
_cell.angle_beta   90.00
_cell.angle_gamma   90.00
#
_symmetry.space_group_name_H-M   'P 1'
#
loop_
_entity.id
_entity.type
_entity.pdbx_description
1 polymer ?
#
loop_
_entity_poly.entity_id
_entity_poly.type
_entity_poly.pdbx_seq_one_letter_code
_entity_poly.pdbx_strand_id
1 'polypeptide(L)' 'MTGYVRVEYDEGSDTFTVTLTPDDNLKNRITIENVYLDNLISVIDENVEYCENYETKVRQWLRKQAV' A
#
# COMPACT_ATOMS: atom_id res chain seq x y z
N MET A 1 4.92 -9.44 5.41
CA MET A 1 3.52 -8.99 5.27
C MET A 1 3.29 -8.93 3.78
N THR A 2 2.34 -9.69 3.27
CA THR A 2 1.96 -9.69 1.85
C THR A 2 0.56 -9.11 1.75
N GLY A 3 0.23 -8.60 0.58
CA GLY A 3 -1.02 -7.90 0.33
C GLY A 3 -1.01 -7.32 -1.08
N TYR A 4 -2.06 -6.60 -1.41
CA TYR A 4 -2.18 -5.94 -2.70
C TYR A 4 -2.72 -4.52 -2.56
N VAL A 5 -2.35 -3.69 -3.52
CA VAL A 5 -2.81 -2.30 -3.66
C VAL A 5 -3.73 -2.25 -4.88
N ARG A 6 -4.89 -1.63 -4.72
CA ARG A 6 -5.82 -1.32 -5.81
C ARG A 6 -5.89 0.19 -5.96
N VAL A 7 -5.65 0.67 -7.17
CA VAL A 7 -5.76 2.08 -7.54
C VAL A 7 -6.87 2.21 -8.58
N GLU A 8 -7.85 3.05 -8.30
CA GLU A 8 -9.02 3.26 -9.14
C GLU A 8 -9.14 4.74 -9.47
N TYR A 9 -9.26 5.06 -10.76
CA TYR A 9 -9.46 6.43 -11.22
C TYR A 9 -10.95 6.74 -11.29
N ASP A 10 -11.35 7.89 -10.76
CA ASP A 10 -12.69 8.45 -10.86
C ASP A 10 -12.67 9.62 -11.86
N GLU A 11 -13.20 9.36 -13.06
CA GLU A 11 -13.33 10.35 -14.14
C GLU A 11 -14.22 11.54 -13.78
N GLY A 12 -15.17 11.37 -12.85
CA GLY A 12 -16.09 12.43 -12.47
C GLY A 12 -15.44 13.50 -11.59
N SER A 13 -14.58 13.08 -10.67
CA SER A 13 -13.82 13.98 -9.78
C SER A 13 -12.41 14.29 -10.25
N ASP A 14 -11.91 13.57 -11.27
CA ASP A 14 -10.50 13.59 -11.72
C ASP A 14 -9.54 13.26 -10.56
N THR A 15 -9.89 12.25 -9.76
CA THR A 15 -9.10 11.79 -8.62
C THR A 15 -8.98 10.27 -8.57
N PHE A 16 -8.15 9.77 -7.65
CA PHE A 16 -7.91 8.34 -7.45
C PHE A 16 -8.41 7.89 -6.07
N THR A 17 -8.83 6.63 -6.01
CA THR A 17 -9.05 5.89 -4.77
C THR A 17 -7.98 4.81 -4.65
N VAL A 18 -7.28 4.80 -3.53
CA VAL A 18 -6.26 3.80 -3.19
C VAL A 18 -6.78 2.90 -2.09
N THR A 19 -6.83 1.59 -2.35
CA THR A 19 -7.17 0.58 -1.34
C THR A 19 -5.97 -0.33 -1.09
N LEU A 20 -5.55 -0.44 0.16
CA LEU A 20 -4.52 -1.36 0.62
C LEU A 20 -5.16 -2.52 1.36
N THR A 21 -4.92 -3.74 0.92
CA THR A 21 -5.49 -4.95 1.53
C THR A 21 -4.39 -5.90 2.00
N PRO A 22 -4.24 -6.12 3.31
CA PRO A 22 -3.36 -7.16 3.84
C PRO A 22 -3.92 -8.56 3.53
N ASP A 23 -3.07 -9.51 3.14
CA ASP A 23 -3.49 -10.90 2.85
C ASP A 23 -3.97 -11.64 4.11
N ASP A 24 -3.39 -11.29 5.26
CA ASP A 24 -3.63 -11.95 6.54
C ASP A 24 -4.92 -11.47 7.24
N ASN A 25 -5.42 -10.27 6.89
CA ASN A 25 -6.63 -9.73 7.48
C ASN A 25 -7.33 -8.70 6.59
N LEU A 26 -8.33 -9.17 5.83
CA LEU A 26 -9.20 -8.34 4.98
C LEU A 26 -9.93 -7.21 5.74
N LYS A 27 -10.10 -7.31 7.08
CA LYS A 27 -10.74 -6.27 7.89
C LYS A 27 -9.83 -5.06 8.13
N ASN A 28 -8.53 -5.22 7.94
CA ASN A 28 -7.54 -4.14 8.09
C ASN A 28 -7.31 -3.42 6.76
N ARG A 29 -8.28 -3.45 5.84
CA ARG A 29 -8.20 -2.67 4.61
C ARG A 29 -8.15 -1.18 4.93
N ILE A 30 -7.28 -0.46 4.24
CA ILE A 30 -7.20 0.99 4.30
C ILE A 30 -7.68 1.51 2.95
N THR A 31 -8.62 2.46 2.96
CA THR A 31 -9.12 3.12 1.75
C THR A 31 -8.87 4.62 1.88
N ILE A 32 -8.27 5.21 0.84
CA ILE A 32 -7.96 6.63 0.75
C ILE A 32 -8.59 7.14 -0.54
N GLU A 33 -9.54 8.06 -0.42
CA GLU A 33 -10.33 8.61 -1.53
C GLU A 33 -9.85 10.03 -1.90
N ASN A 34 -10.26 10.52 -3.07
CA ASN A 34 -9.98 11.88 -3.56
C ASN A 34 -8.47 12.19 -3.64
N VAL A 35 -7.65 11.21 -4.01
CA VAL A 35 -6.21 11.37 -4.17
C VAL A 35 -5.92 12.01 -5.51
N TYR A 36 -5.31 13.20 -5.51
CA TYR A 36 -4.85 13.83 -6.74
C TYR A 36 -3.67 13.07 -7.35
N LEU A 37 -3.52 13.11 -8.67
CA LEU A 37 -2.42 12.44 -9.39
C LEU A 37 -1.05 12.80 -8.80
N ASP A 38 -0.83 14.07 -8.51
CA ASP A 38 0.42 14.59 -7.93
C ASP A 38 0.73 14.00 -6.55
N ASN A 39 -0.30 13.59 -5.81
CA ASN A 39 -0.17 13.02 -4.47
C ASN A 39 -0.17 11.48 -4.46
N LEU A 40 -0.52 10.84 -5.59
CA LEU A 40 -0.72 9.39 -5.65
C LEU A 40 0.53 8.60 -5.25
N ILE A 41 1.69 9.04 -5.72
CA ILE A 41 2.97 8.39 -5.40
C ILE A 41 3.28 8.50 -3.91
N SER A 42 3.13 9.68 -3.31
CA SER A 42 3.37 9.88 -1.88
C SER A 42 2.42 9.07 -1.01
N VAL A 43 1.12 8.99 -1.38
CA VAL A 43 0.14 8.17 -0.65
C VAL A 43 0.54 6.69 -0.67
N ILE A 44 0.99 6.17 -1.80
CA ILE A 44 1.42 4.77 -1.91
C ILE A 44 2.71 4.56 -1.09
N ASP A 45 3.69 5.44 -1.24
CA ASP A 45 4.98 5.37 -0.54
C ASP A 45 4.78 5.34 0.98
N GLU A 46 4.02 6.30 1.52
CA GLU A 46 3.74 6.43 2.95
C GLU A 46 3.02 5.21 3.56
N ASN A 47 2.24 4.48 2.77
CA ASN A 47 1.39 3.39 3.27
C ASN A 47 1.91 1.98 2.92
N VAL A 48 2.77 1.85 1.91
CA VAL A 48 3.30 0.56 1.43
C VAL A 48 4.79 0.42 1.71
N GLU A 49 5.58 1.44 1.36
CA GLU A 49 7.05 1.40 1.45
C GLU A 49 7.54 1.95 2.80
N TYR A 50 6.89 2.99 3.33
CA TYR A 50 7.21 3.57 4.63
C TYR A 50 6.62 2.74 5.78
N CYS A 51 7.35 1.69 6.15
CA CYS A 51 7.11 0.97 7.40
C CYS A 51 8.15 1.38 8.44
N GLU A 52 7.75 1.65 9.68
CA GLU A 52 8.70 1.56 10.80
C GLU A 52 9.43 0.21 10.71
N ASN A 53 10.76 0.28 10.72
CA ASN A 53 11.64 -0.89 10.58
C ASN A 53 11.51 -1.64 9.24
N TYR A 54 11.22 -0.95 8.13
CA TYR A 54 11.15 -1.52 6.77
C TYR A 54 12.36 -2.42 6.45
N GLU A 55 13.58 -1.92 6.62
CA GLU A 55 14.80 -2.70 6.39
C GLU A 55 14.82 -4.01 7.18
N THR A 56 14.43 -3.97 8.46
CA THR A 56 14.38 -5.15 9.33
C THR A 56 13.38 -6.17 8.81
N LYS A 57 12.19 -5.73 8.38
CA LYS A 57 11.15 -6.61 7.82
C LYS A 57 11.59 -7.24 6.49
N VAL A 58 12.20 -6.45 5.60
CA VAL A 58 12.75 -6.95 4.32
C VAL A 58 13.85 -7.98 4.56
N ARG A 59 14.81 -7.70 5.46
CA ARG A 59 15.89 -8.64 5.81
C ARG A 59 15.36 -9.93 6.42
N GLN A 60 14.33 -9.86 7.27
CA GLN A 60 13.67 -11.05 7.83
C GLN A 60 12.96 -11.87 6.76
N TRP A 61 12.27 -11.23 5.81
CA TRP A 61 11.61 -11.91 4.70
C TRP A 61 12.62 -12.61 3.78
N LEU A 62 13.70 -11.92 3.38
CA LEU A 62 14.77 -12.50 2.57
C LEU A 62 15.43 -13.72 3.25
N ARG A 63 15.64 -13.66 4.57
CA ARG A 63 16.16 -14.81 5.34
C ARG A 63 15.23 -16.01 5.33
N LYS A 64 13.91 -15.81 5.36
CA LYS A 64 12.91 -16.90 5.31
C LYS A 64 12.81 -17.56 3.94
N GLN A 65 13.13 -16.84 2.87
CA GLN A 65 13.14 -17.35 1.48
C GLN A 65 14.40 -18.18 1.15
N ALA A 66 15.46 -18.07 1.97
CA ALA A 66 16.75 -18.72 1.74
C ALA A 66 16.88 -20.11 2.42
N VAL A 67 15.78 -20.67 2.92
CA VAL A 67 15.70 -21.97 3.61
C VAL A 67 14.81 -22.92 2.81
#